data_AF-A0A0J8RI40-F1
#
_entry.id   AF-A0A0J8RI40-F1
#
_cell.length_a   1.000
_cell.length_b   1.000
_cell.length_c   1.000
_cell.angle_alpha   90.00
_cell.angle_beta   90.00
_cell.angle_gamma   90.00
#
_symmetry.space_group_name_H-M   'P 1'
#
loop_
_entity.id
_entity.type
_entity.pdbx_description
1 polymer ?
#
loop_
_entity_poly.entity_id
_entity_poly.type
_entity_poly.pdbx_seq_one_letter_code
_entity_poly.pdbx_strand_id
1 'polypeptide(L)'
;MPASAEALQVEKARRAKLEEFFMQYKSTEIVHIPVWPPHTRFSPPLSDGGEEVIKEDPPFQFLYDNPLYQGYELNINLITLRVKGLISHRFPGKAAVLVEEALEKAEKLKYIPIYAKCLYWKGRILDLQGQRQEAAKAFLDARPCIGKYKEGEDLIQWLMEYEEDIEELHYDQQHNYRGSNFGVTRRRPPRRLCVPAAELPPTP
;
A
#
# COMPACT_ATOMS: atom_id res chain seq x y z
N MET A 1 -39.00 19.14 -36.22
CA MET A 1 -37.83 19.09 -35.31
C MET A 1 -37.14 17.72 -35.45
N PRO A 2 -36.21 17.54 -36.41
CA PRO A 2 -35.54 16.25 -36.67
C PRO A 2 -34.14 16.09 -36.04
N ALA A 3 -33.60 17.11 -35.37
CA ALA A 3 -32.19 17.17 -34.97
C ALA A 3 -31.76 16.17 -33.87
N SER A 4 -32.67 15.60 -33.06
CA SER A 4 -32.27 14.69 -31.98
C SER A 4 -32.08 13.23 -32.43
N ALA A 5 -32.75 12.81 -33.51
CA ALA A 5 -32.65 11.45 -34.02
C ALA A 5 -31.31 11.23 -34.76
N GLU A 6 -30.86 12.22 -35.53
CA GLU A 6 -29.57 12.19 -36.22
C GLU A 6 -28.40 12.22 -35.23
N ALA A 7 -28.47 13.04 -34.18
CA ALA A 7 -27.44 13.08 -33.13
C ALA A 7 -27.30 11.73 -32.40
N LEU A 8 -28.42 11.05 -32.15
CA LEU A 8 -28.43 9.73 -31.51
C LEU A 8 -27.84 8.64 -32.43
N GLN A 9 -28.11 8.73 -33.75
CA GLN A 9 -27.52 7.80 -34.72
C GLN A 9 -26.01 8.01 -34.86
N VAL A 10 -25.54 9.26 -34.84
CA VAL A 10 -24.11 9.59 -34.88
C VAL A 10 -23.39 9.07 -33.63
N GLU A 11 -23.97 9.21 -32.43
CA GLU A 11 -23.35 8.69 -31.20
C GLU A 11 -23.32 7.15 -31.18
N LYS A 12 -24.39 6.49 -31.65
CA LYS A 12 -24.42 5.03 -31.80
C LYS A 12 -23.38 4.53 -32.80
N ALA A 13 -23.22 5.19 -33.94
CA ALA A 13 -22.20 4.85 -34.92
C ALA A 13 -20.78 5.06 -34.36
N ARG A 14 -20.58 6.08 -33.52
CA ARG A 14 -19.30 6.35 -32.85
C ARG A 14 -18.96 5.29 -31.79
N ARG A 15 -19.95 4.83 -31.02
CA ARG A 15 -19.79 3.71 -30.07
C ARG A 15 -19.50 2.39 -30.76
N ALA A 16 -20.22 2.07 -31.84
CA ALA A 16 -19.98 0.84 -32.61
C ALA A 16 -18.56 0.80 -33.19
N LYS A 17 -18.07 1.93 -33.73
CA LYS A 17 -16.66 2.05 -34.20
C LYS A 17 -15.65 1.85 -33.08
N LEU A 18 -15.91 2.37 -31.88
CA LEU A 18 -15.04 2.19 -30.73
C LEU A 18 -15.04 0.73 -30.26
N GLU A 19 -16.20 0.08 -30.23
CA GLU A 19 -16.32 -1.34 -29.87
C GLU A 19 -15.61 -2.25 -30.88
N GLU A 20 -15.71 -1.99 -32.19
CA GLU A 20 -14.90 -2.69 -33.20
C GLU A 20 -13.40 -2.49 -32.96
N PHE A 21 -12.97 -1.26 -32.67
CA PHE A 21 -11.56 -0.96 -32.35
C PHE A 21 -11.09 -1.75 -31.11
N PHE A 22 -11.90 -1.80 -30.06
CA PHE A 22 -11.58 -2.54 -28.83
C PHE A 22 -11.56 -4.05 -29.04
N MET A 23 -12.45 -4.59 -29.88
CA MET A 23 -12.47 -6.02 -30.19
C MET A 23 -11.28 -6.43 -31.06
N GLN A 24 -10.82 -5.54 -31.95
CA GLN A 24 -9.58 -5.72 -32.72
C GLN A 24 -8.33 -5.75 -31.82
N TYR A 25 -8.33 -4.97 -30.74
CA TYR A 25 -7.28 -5.01 -29.71
C TYR A 25 -7.30 -6.29 -28.84
N LYS A 26 -8.44 -6.96 -28.69
CA LYS A 26 -8.54 -8.22 -27.93
C LYS A 26 -8.08 -9.45 -28.71
N SER A 27 -8.10 -9.40 -30.03
CA SER A 27 -7.73 -10.54 -30.90
C SER A 27 -6.30 -10.46 -31.46
N THR A 28 -5.61 -9.34 -31.27
CA THR A 28 -4.22 -9.16 -31.70
C THR A 28 -3.28 -9.23 -30.49
N GLU A 29 -2.65 -10.40 -30.36
CA GLU A 29 -1.30 -10.60 -29.84
C GLU A 29 -1.02 -10.25 -28.37
N ILE A 30 -0.20 -11.11 -27.74
CA ILE A 30 0.58 -10.78 -26.56
C ILE A 30 1.22 -9.42 -26.84
N VAL A 31 0.76 -8.39 -26.13
CA VAL A 31 1.34 -7.05 -26.22
C VAL A 31 2.78 -7.18 -25.72
N HIS A 32 3.72 -7.31 -26.65
CA HIS A 32 5.08 -6.88 -26.41
C HIS A 32 4.96 -5.41 -26.04
N ILE A 33 5.03 -5.14 -24.73
CA ILE A 33 5.14 -3.78 -24.21
C ILE A 33 6.30 -3.17 -25.00
N PRO A 34 6.08 -2.11 -25.81
CA PRO A 34 7.18 -1.46 -26.47
C PRO A 34 8.11 -1.02 -25.35
N VAL A 35 9.29 -1.65 -25.26
CA VAL A 35 10.39 -1.12 -24.49
C VAL A 35 10.57 0.26 -25.08
N TRP A 36 10.18 1.29 -24.31
CA TRP A 36 10.39 2.66 -24.72
C TRP A 36 11.80 2.74 -25.29
N PRO A 37 12.01 3.30 -26.51
CA PRO A 37 13.37 3.50 -26.99
C PRO A 37 14.13 4.16 -25.84
N PRO A 38 15.33 3.67 -25.47
CA PRO A 38 16.06 4.17 -24.32
C PRO A 38 16.03 5.68 -24.46
N HIS A 39 15.38 6.35 -23.49
CA HIS A 39 15.10 7.78 -23.57
C HIS A 39 16.36 8.43 -24.13
N THR A 40 16.28 9.01 -25.34
CA THR A 40 17.36 9.86 -25.83
C THR A 40 17.61 10.81 -24.69
N ARG A 41 18.79 10.70 -24.05
CA ARG A 41 19.14 11.50 -22.88
C ARG A 41 18.75 12.92 -23.25
N PHE A 42 17.74 13.46 -22.56
CA PHE A 42 17.47 14.89 -22.66
C PHE A 42 18.71 15.52 -22.04
N SER A 43 19.69 15.84 -22.88
CA SER A 43 20.79 16.69 -22.48
C SER A 43 20.13 18.00 -22.05
N PRO A 44 20.17 18.39 -20.76
CA PRO A 44 19.76 19.74 -20.40
C PRO A 44 20.58 20.72 -21.25
N PRO A 45 20.03 21.88 -21.62
CA PRO A 45 20.77 22.86 -22.42
C PRO A 45 22.10 23.14 -21.74
N LEU A 46 23.20 22.99 -22.51
CA LEU A 46 24.57 23.21 -22.05
C LEU A 46 24.65 24.60 -21.40
N SER A 47 24.73 24.62 -20.08
CA SER A 47 25.14 25.80 -19.32
C SER A 47 26.64 25.92 -19.51
N ASP A 48 27.04 26.94 -20.26
CA ASP A 48 28.43 27.30 -20.49
C ASP A 48 29.01 27.78 -19.15
N GLY A 49 29.73 26.91 -18.43
CA GLY A 49 30.38 27.29 -17.18
C GLY A 49 30.74 26.14 -16.26
N GLY A 50 32.02 25.75 -16.28
CA GLY A 50 32.71 25.03 -15.22
C GLY A 50 32.52 23.52 -15.24
N GLU A 51 33.61 22.78 -15.43
CA GLU A 51 33.70 21.35 -15.12
C GLU A 51 33.57 21.13 -13.60
N GLU A 52 32.36 21.25 -13.07
CA GLU A 52 32.03 20.54 -11.84
C GLU A 52 31.84 19.07 -12.23
N VAL A 53 32.75 18.23 -11.75
CA VAL A 53 32.62 16.77 -11.82
C VAL A 53 31.29 16.41 -11.17
N ILE A 54 30.26 16.21 -11.99
CA ILE A 54 28.97 15.67 -11.57
C ILE A 54 29.31 14.30 -11.02
N LYS A 55 29.36 14.18 -9.69
CA LYS A 55 29.32 12.87 -9.04
C LYS A 55 27.97 12.30 -9.42
N GLU A 56 27.94 11.44 -10.44
CA GLU A 56 26.75 10.69 -10.79
C GLU A 56 26.38 9.89 -9.54
N ASP A 57 25.30 10.28 -8.88
CA ASP A 57 24.74 9.48 -7.79
C ASP A 57 24.55 8.06 -8.32
N PRO A 58 24.87 7.03 -7.50
CA PRO A 58 24.71 5.66 -7.93
C PRO A 58 23.28 5.45 -8.45
N PRO A 59 23.11 4.66 -9.53
CA PRO A 59 21.79 4.42 -10.10
C PRO A 59 20.85 3.93 -9.00
N PHE A 60 19.63 4.45 -8.98
CA PHE A 60 18.60 4.08 -8.01
C PHE A 60 18.52 2.55 -7.91
N GLN A 61 18.95 2.01 -6.77
CA GLN A 61 19.00 0.58 -6.56
C GLN A 61 17.66 0.11 -6.01
N PHE A 62 16.94 -0.69 -6.80
CA PHE A 62 15.72 -1.33 -6.35
C PHE A 62 16.00 -2.34 -5.24
N LEU A 63 15.03 -2.50 -4.35
CA LEU A 63 15.11 -3.50 -3.28
C LEU A 63 14.98 -4.93 -3.82
N TYR A 64 14.32 -5.09 -4.98
CA TYR A 64 14.01 -6.38 -5.59
C TYR A 64 14.57 -6.47 -7.00
N ASP A 65 14.98 -7.67 -7.41
CA ASP A 65 15.41 -7.95 -8.79
C ASP A 65 14.22 -8.28 -9.71
N ASN A 66 13.09 -8.71 -9.15
CA ASN A 66 11.90 -9.06 -9.92
C ASN A 66 11.20 -7.79 -10.44
N PRO A 67 11.01 -7.64 -11.76
CA PRO A 67 10.43 -6.43 -12.35
C PRO A 67 9.02 -6.11 -11.85
N LEU A 68 8.22 -7.10 -11.48
CA LEU A 68 6.89 -6.87 -10.90
C LEU A 68 6.99 -6.19 -9.52
N TYR A 69 7.93 -6.63 -8.68
CA TYR A 69 8.15 -6.08 -7.35
C TYR A 69 8.84 -4.71 -7.42
N GLN A 70 9.74 -4.49 -8.38
CA GLN A 70 10.25 -3.15 -8.71
C GLN A 70 9.11 -2.21 -9.11
N GLY A 71 8.17 -2.68 -9.92
CA GLY A 71 6.97 -1.92 -10.29
C GLY A 71 6.13 -1.53 -9.08
N TYR A 72 5.93 -2.43 -8.11
CA TYR A 72 5.23 -2.09 -6.87
C TYR A 72 6.02 -1.09 -6.01
N GLU A 73 7.33 -1.26 -5.87
CA GLU A 73 8.18 -0.33 -5.13
C GLU A 73 8.12 1.09 -5.72
N LEU A 74 8.26 1.22 -7.05
CA LEU A 74 8.12 2.49 -7.76
C LEU A 74 6.74 3.11 -7.55
N ASN A 75 5.68 2.31 -7.67
CA ASN A 75 4.32 2.78 -7.54
C ASN A 75 4.05 3.28 -6.11
N ILE A 76 4.51 2.56 -5.07
CA ILE A 76 4.41 3.00 -3.67
C ILE A 76 5.16 4.32 -3.47
N ASN A 77 6.36 4.48 -4.03
CA ASN A 77 7.11 5.72 -3.93
C ASN A 77 6.40 6.89 -4.63
N LEU A 78 5.83 6.67 -5.83
CA LEU A 78 5.06 7.68 -6.55
C LEU A 78 3.80 8.10 -5.78
N ILE A 79 3.07 7.12 -5.23
CA ILE A 79 1.89 7.37 -4.40
C ILE A 79 2.30 8.20 -3.17
N THR A 80 3.38 7.81 -2.50
CA THR A 80 3.89 8.50 -1.30
C THR A 80 4.18 9.97 -1.59
N LEU A 81 4.84 10.27 -2.72
CA LEU A 81 5.09 11.66 -3.15
C LEU A 81 3.80 12.44 -3.37
N ARG A 82 2.79 11.82 -3.99
CA ARG A 82 1.48 12.43 -4.20
C ARG A 82 0.74 12.69 -2.89
N VAL A 83 0.80 11.72 -1.96
CA VAL A 83 0.21 11.83 -0.62
C VAL A 83 0.85 12.98 0.14
N LYS A 84 2.18 13.10 0.12
CA LYS A 84 2.90 14.23 0.72
C LYS A 84 2.38 15.57 0.19
N GLY A 85 2.23 15.71 -1.12
CA GLY A 85 1.66 16.92 -1.74
C GLY A 85 0.22 17.20 -1.29
N LEU A 86 -0.64 16.19 -1.26
CA LEU A 86 -2.04 16.34 -0.83
C LEU A 86 -2.17 16.74 0.64
N ILE A 87 -1.31 16.19 1.50
CA ILE A 87 -1.22 16.55 2.93
C ILE A 87 -0.81 18.01 3.08
N SER A 88 0.22 18.46 2.34
CA SER A 88 0.65 19.88 2.35
C SER A 88 -0.46 20.84 1.92
N HIS A 89 -1.34 20.42 1.02
CA HIS A 89 -2.49 21.20 0.57
C HIS A 89 -3.80 20.93 1.35
N ARG A 90 -3.73 20.19 2.47
CA ARG A 90 -4.88 19.86 3.35
C ARG A 90 -6.05 19.16 2.63
N PHE A 91 -5.75 18.18 1.78
CA PHE A 91 -6.74 17.30 1.16
C PHE A 91 -6.67 15.84 1.68
N PRO A 92 -6.99 15.59 2.98
CA PRO A 92 -6.77 14.29 3.61
C PRO A 92 -7.64 13.17 3.01
N GLY A 93 -8.86 13.46 2.54
CA GLY A 93 -9.75 12.44 1.97
C GLY A 93 -9.19 11.79 0.69
N LYS A 94 -8.58 12.58 -0.21
CA LYS A 94 -7.93 12.05 -1.42
C LYS A 94 -6.63 11.32 -1.08
N ALA A 95 -5.91 11.78 -0.05
CA ALA A 95 -4.70 11.14 0.42
C ALA A 95 -4.99 9.76 1.03
N ALA A 96 -6.11 9.61 1.77
CA ALA A 96 -6.50 8.35 2.40
C ALA A 96 -6.67 7.22 1.36
N VAL A 97 -7.41 7.48 0.28
CA VAL A 97 -7.63 6.49 -0.79
C VAL A 97 -6.31 6.01 -1.40
N LEU A 98 -5.38 6.94 -1.63
CA LEU A 98 -4.07 6.62 -2.19
C LEU A 98 -3.20 5.82 -1.21
N VAL A 99 -3.23 6.14 0.09
CA VAL A 99 -2.46 5.40 1.09
C VAL A 99 -2.97 3.97 1.25
N GLU A 100 -4.28 3.73 1.21
CA GLU A 100 -4.81 2.36 1.23
C GLU A 100 -4.33 1.56 0.00
N GLU A 101 -4.34 2.19 -1.18
CA GLU A 101 -3.79 1.57 -2.39
C GLU A 101 -2.27 1.25 -2.26
N ALA A 102 -1.51 2.09 -1.54
CA ALA A 102 -0.10 1.82 -1.27
C ALA A 102 0.09 0.69 -0.24
N LEU A 103 -0.77 0.59 0.76
CA LEU A 103 -0.73 -0.49 1.76
C LEU A 103 -0.99 -1.86 1.13
N GLU A 104 -1.98 -1.97 0.24
CA GLU A 104 -2.25 -3.22 -0.49
C GLU A 104 -1.05 -3.69 -1.33
N LYS A 105 -0.32 -2.75 -1.94
CA LYS A 105 0.90 -3.07 -2.70
C LYS A 105 2.05 -3.44 -1.78
N ALA A 106 2.21 -2.73 -0.66
CA ALA A 106 3.24 -3.00 0.32
C ALA A 106 3.08 -4.38 0.97
N GLU A 107 1.84 -4.82 1.20
CA GLU A 107 1.54 -6.16 1.73
C GLU A 107 2.01 -7.27 0.77
N LYS A 108 1.84 -7.07 -0.54
CA LYS A 108 2.32 -8.01 -1.58
C LYS A 108 3.84 -8.15 -1.59
N LEU A 109 4.56 -7.08 -1.24
CA LEU A 109 6.03 -7.07 -1.16
C LEU A 109 6.58 -7.80 0.07
N LYS A 110 5.74 -8.04 1.10
CA LYS A 110 6.09 -8.71 2.36
C LYS A 110 7.33 -8.14 3.05
N TYR A 111 7.62 -6.86 2.81
CA TYR A 111 8.74 -6.17 3.43
C TYR A 111 8.23 -5.12 4.41
N ILE A 112 8.42 -5.45 5.69
CA ILE A 112 7.83 -4.75 6.83
C ILE A 112 8.16 -3.24 6.82
N PRO A 113 9.40 -2.80 6.53
CA PRO A 113 9.70 -1.37 6.52
C PRO A 113 8.94 -0.55 5.47
N ILE A 114 8.67 -1.11 4.27
CA ILE A 114 7.85 -0.40 3.26
C ILE A 114 6.40 -0.29 3.72
N TYR A 115 5.87 -1.36 4.32
CA TYR A 115 4.52 -1.34 4.88
C TYR A 115 4.41 -0.30 6.02
N ALA A 116 5.38 -0.29 6.92
CA ALA A 116 5.49 0.67 8.01
C ALA A 116 5.61 2.13 7.51
N LYS A 117 6.34 2.36 6.41
CA LYS A 117 6.38 3.66 5.73
C LYS A 117 4.99 4.11 5.26
N CYS A 118 4.20 3.22 4.68
CA CYS A 118 2.82 3.55 4.30
C CYS A 118 1.94 3.84 5.53
N LEU A 119 2.12 3.10 6.63
CA LEU A 119 1.41 3.36 7.89
C LEU A 119 1.75 4.73 8.51
N TYR A 120 2.99 5.19 8.40
CA TYR A 120 3.35 6.56 8.81
C TYR A 120 2.49 7.60 8.09
N TRP A 121 2.35 7.47 6.76
CA TRP A 121 1.52 8.38 5.98
C TRP A 121 0.04 8.26 6.33
N LYS A 122 -0.44 7.06 6.67
CA LYS A 122 -1.79 6.87 7.22
C LYS A 122 -1.96 7.63 8.53
N GLY A 123 -1.03 7.51 9.47
CA GLY A 123 -1.04 8.26 10.74
C GLY A 123 -1.13 9.76 10.53
N ARG A 124 -0.32 10.32 9.61
CA ARG A 124 -0.37 11.75 9.23
C ARG A 124 -1.72 12.19 8.67
N ILE A 125 -2.40 11.32 7.93
CA ILE A 125 -3.73 11.62 7.39
C ILE A 125 -4.78 11.59 8.50
N LEU A 126 -4.71 10.60 9.39
CA LEU A 126 -5.62 10.46 10.53
C LEU A 126 -5.51 11.63 11.50
N ASP A 127 -4.28 12.09 11.76
CA ASP A 127 -4.01 13.31 12.52
C ASP A 127 -4.71 14.53 11.90
N LEU A 128 -4.55 14.74 10.60
CA LEU A 128 -5.25 15.81 9.88
C LEU A 128 -6.78 15.69 9.90
N GLN A 129 -7.30 14.47 10.06
CA GLN A 129 -8.74 14.22 10.19
C GLN A 129 -9.24 14.37 11.64
N GLY A 130 -8.35 14.64 12.61
CA GLY A 130 -8.67 14.74 14.03
C GLY A 130 -8.89 13.39 14.72
N GLN A 131 -8.55 12.27 14.07
CA GLN A 131 -8.71 10.92 14.61
C GLN A 131 -7.46 10.53 15.41
N ARG A 132 -7.31 11.14 16.58
CA ARG A 132 -6.08 11.10 17.37
C ARG A 132 -5.68 9.68 17.82
N GLN A 133 -6.62 8.90 18.36
CA GLN A 133 -6.33 7.52 18.81
C GLN A 133 -5.93 6.58 17.66
N GLU A 134 -6.59 6.69 16.50
CA GLU A 134 -6.22 5.87 15.33
C GLU A 134 -4.87 6.29 14.76
N ALA A 135 -4.55 7.59 14.78
CA ALA A 135 -3.24 8.10 14.39
C ALA A 135 -2.13 7.56 15.30
N ALA A 136 -2.33 7.57 16.62
CA ALA A 136 -1.40 7.02 17.60
C ALA A 136 -1.07 5.55 17.30
N LYS A 137 -2.10 4.74 17.04
CA LYS A 137 -1.92 3.33 16.66
C LYS A 137 -1.14 3.18 15.36
N ALA A 138 -1.49 3.97 14.34
CA ALA A 138 -0.79 3.94 13.05
C ALA A 138 0.69 4.32 13.18
N PHE A 139 1.02 5.32 14.02
CA PHE A 139 2.40 5.71 14.30
C PHE A 139 3.17 4.62 15.06
N LEU A 140 2.52 3.96 16.03
CA LEU A 140 3.13 2.84 16.75
C LEU A 140 3.45 1.66 15.82
N ASP A 141 2.52 1.30 14.94
CA ASP A 141 2.71 0.23 13.96
C ASP A 141 3.75 0.61 12.87
N ALA A 142 4.00 1.90 12.66
CA ALA A 142 4.99 2.42 11.71
C ALA A 142 6.46 2.38 12.21
N ARG A 143 6.70 1.98 13.47
CA ARG A 143 8.06 1.88 14.07
C ARG A 143 9.11 1.16 13.21
N PRO A 144 8.80 0.07 12.46
CA PRO A 144 9.78 -0.60 11.62
C PRO A 144 10.35 0.25 10.46
N CYS A 145 9.80 1.44 10.21
CA CYS A 145 10.30 2.40 9.25
C CYS A 145 11.58 3.12 9.71
N ILE A 146 11.82 3.20 11.04
CA ILE A 146 12.92 3.95 11.65
C ILE A 146 14.27 3.40 11.17
N GLY A 147 15.15 4.30 10.69
CA GLY A 147 16.47 3.95 10.19
C GLY A 147 16.50 3.24 8.82
N LYS A 148 15.34 3.06 8.17
CA LYS A 148 15.23 2.52 6.81
C LYS A 148 14.80 3.56 5.80
N TYR A 149 13.90 4.47 6.20
CA TYR A 149 13.41 5.56 5.35
C TYR A 149 13.44 6.88 6.10
N LYS A 150 13.45 7.99 5.35
CA LYS A 150 13.45 9.36 5.91
C LYS A 150 12.20 9.62 6.76
N GLU A 151 11.07 9.05 6.36
CA GLU A 151 9.84 9.09 7.15
C GLU A 151 9.98 8.50 8.55
N GLY A 152 10.92 7.57 8.73
CA GLY A 152 11.25 6.99 10.03
C GLY A 152 11.97 7.98 10.96
N GLU A 153 12.70 8.95 10.43
CA GLU A 153 13.32 10.02 11.23
C GLU A 153 12.25 10.98 11.75
N ASP A 154 11.32 11.38 10.86
CA ASP A 154 10.18 12.22 11.23
C ASP A 154 9.27 11.52 12.26
N LEU A 155 9.05 10.21 12.11
CA LEU A 155 8.18 9.40 12.98
C LEU A 155 8.58 9.49 14.46
N ILE A 156 9.88 9.66 14.77
CA ILE A 156 10.35 9.76 16.16
C ILE A 156 9.69 10.94 16.86
N GLN A 157 9.55 12.08 16.18
CA GLN A 157 8.90 13.25 16.73
C GLN A 157 7.41 13.02 16.99
N TRP A 158 6.73 12.36 16.05
CA TRP A 158 5.32 12.00 16.20
C TRP A 158 5.07 11.02 17.34
N LEU A 159 5.96 10.05 17.54
CA LEU A 159 5.85 9.11 18.67
C LEU A 159 5.98 9.80 20.03
N MET A 160 6.80 10.86 20.13
CA MET A 160 6.89 11.67 21.36
C MET A 160 5.64 12.52 21.56
N GLU A 161 5.10 13.12 20.49
CA GLU A 161 3.88 13.94 20.58
C GLU A 161 2.63 13.13 20.98
N TYR A 162 2.61 11.85 20.65
CA TYR A 162 1.51 10.92 20.94
C TYR A 162 1.80 9.99 22.13
N GLU A 163 2.80 10.27 22.96
CA GLU A 163 3.21 9.40 24.06
C GLU A 163 2.03 9.08 25.00
N GLU A 164 1.28 10.10 25.43
CA GLU A 164 0.10 9.92 26.30
C GLU A 164 -1.01 9.07 25.64
N ASP A 165 -1.29 9.33 24.35
CA ASP A 165 -2.30 8.58 23.59
C ASP A 165 -1.88 7.11 23.41
N ILE A 166 -0.58 6.86 23.24
CA ILE A 166 0.00 5.52 23.12
C ILE A 166 -0.07 4.77 24.46
N GLU A 167 0.19 5.46 25.57
CA GLU A 167 0.04 4.88 26.91
C GLU A 167 -1.40 4.46 27.17
N GLU A 168 -2.38 5.31 26.84
CA GLU A 168 -3.82 5.00 26.97
C GLU A 168 -4.19 3.74 26.17
N LEU A 169 -3.70 3.61 24.94
CA LEU A 169 -3.90 2.41 24.12
C LEU A 169 -3.37 1.13 24.78
N HIS A 170 -2.27 1.22 25.54
CA HIS A 170 -1.73 0.07 26.28
C HIS A 170 -2.56 -0.28 27.52
N TYR A 171 -3.10 0.71 28.23
CA TYR A 171 -4.00 0.47 29.36
C TYR A 171 -5.31 -0.21 28.94
N ASP A 172 -5.94 0.25 27.86
CA ASP A 172 -7.19 -0.33 27.37
C ASP A 172 -7.04 -1.77 26.88
N GLN A 173 -5.91 -2.10 26.26
CA GLN A 173 -5.61 -3.47 25.86
C GLN A 173 -5.47 -4.38 27.10
N GLN A 174 -4.72 -3.97 28.12
CA GLN A 174 -4.51 -4.78 29.32
C GLN A 174 -5.79 -5.00 30.14
N HIS A 175 -6.70 -4.01 30.18
CA HIS A 175 -7.97 -4.13 30.90
C HIS A 175 -9.07 -4.88 30.11
N ASN A 176 -9.09 -4.82 28.78
CA ASN A 176 -9.99 -5.66 27.97
C ASN A 176 -9.64 -7.16 28.07
N TYR A 177 -8.37 -7.52 28.23
CA TYR A 177 -7.99 -8.91 28.52
C TYR A 177 -8.45 -9.40 29.89
N ARG A 178 -8.72 -8.50 30.85
CA ARG A 178 -9.31 -8.86 32.15
C ARG A 178 -10.84 -9.04 32.10
N GLY A 179 -11.51 -8.44 31.11
CA GLY A 179 -12.95 -8.61 30.85
C GLY A 179 -13.29 -9.87 30.03
N SER A 180 -12.33 -10.39 29.25
CA SER A 180 -12.47 -11.63 28.49
C SER A 180 -11.92 -12.85 29.26
N ASN A 181 -12.29 -12.97 30.54
CA ASN A 181 -12.33 -14.29 31.16
C ASN A 181 -13.56 -15.01 30.62
N PHE A 182 -13.51 -15.44 29.36
CA PHE A 182 -14.28 -16.60 28.94
C PHE A 182 -13.96 -17.68 29.96
N GLY A 183 -14.94 -18.03 30.79
CA GLY A 183 -14.86 -19.17 31.67
C GLY A 183 -14.55 -20.36 30.81
N VAL A 184 -13.26 -20.71 30.71
CA VAL A 184 -12.81 -22.03 30.31
C VAL A 184 -13.31 -22.91 31.43
N THR A 185 -14.58 -23.32 31.33
CA THR A 185 -15.03 -24.55 31.94
C THR A 185 -14.11 -25.59 31.34
N ARG A 186 -13.08 -25.96 32.12
CA ARG A 186 -12.27 -27.14 31.87
C ARG A 186 -13.25 -28.30 31.90
N ARG A 187 -13.91 -28.57 30.77
CA ARG A 187 -14.65 -29.81 30.58
C ARG A 187 -13.58 -30.87 30.76
N ARG A 188 -13.75 -31.68 31.81
CA ARG A 188 -12.95 -32.88 31.99
C ARG A 188 -12.89 -33.60 30.64
N PRO A 189 -11.71 -34.05 30.18
CA PRO A 189 -11.65 -34.86 28.98
C PRO A 189 -12.63 -36.03 29.16
N PRO A 190 -13.44 -36.38 28.15
CA PRO A 190 -14.35 -37.51 28.26
C PRO A 190 -13.52 -38.72 28.66
N ARG A 191 -13.97 -39.42 29.71
CA ARG A 191 -13.38 -40.71 30.11
C ARG A 191 -13.25 -41.56 28.85
N ARG A 192 -12.03 -42.04 28.61
CA ARG A 192 -11.68 -42.97 27.54
C ARG A 192 -12.85 -43.93 27.29
N LEU A 193 -13.44 -43.85 26.10
CA LEU A 193 -14.21 -44.95 25.57
C LEU A 193 -13.19 -46.07 25.33
N CYS A 194 -13.14 -47.03 26.26
CA CYS A 194 -12.48 -48.30 26.02
C CYS A 194 -13.28 -49.02 24.93
N VAL A 195 -12.82 -48.96 23.69
CA VAL A 195 -13.36 -49.77 22.61
C VAL A 195 -12.75 -51.17 22.76
N PRO A 196 -13.56 -52.25 22.81
CA PRO A 196 -13.03 -53.60 22.85
C PRO A 196 -12.19 -53.89 21.60
N ALA A 197 -11.06 -54.59 21.77
CA ALA A 197 -10.06 -54.86 20.74
C ALA A 197 -10.57 -55.65 19.51
N ALA A 198 -11.85 -56.03 19.48
CA ALA A 198 -12.50 -56.73 18.38
C ALA A 198 -12.93 -55.82 17.22
N GLU A 199 -12.90 -54.49 17.38
CA GLU A 199 -13.35 -53.53 16.34
C GLU A 199 -12.19 -52.82 15.60
N LEU A 200 -10.93 -53.19 15.85
CA LEU A 200 -9.82 -52.65 15.08
C LEU A 200 -9.63 -53.46 13.80
N PRO A 201 -9.57 -52.82 12.61
CA PRO A 201 -9.26 -53.54 11.38
C PRO A 201 -7.85 -54.14 11.46
N PRO A 202 -7.62 -55.35 10.91
CA PRO A 202 -6.27 -55.92 10.84
C PRO A 202 -5.40 -54.99 9.99
N THR A 203 -4.30 -54.53 10.57
CA THR A 203 -3.33 -53.63 9.94
C THR A 203 -2.65 -54.33 8.76
N PRO A 204 -2.62 -53.73 7.55
CA PRO A 204 -1.66 -54.11 6.51
C PRO A 204 -0.24 -53.63 6.84
#